data_AF-E0TIV1-F1
#
_entry.id   AF-E0TIV1-F1
#
_cell.length_a   1.000
_cell.length_b   1.000
_cell.length_c   1.000
_cell.angle_alpha   90.00
_cell.angle_beta   90.00
_cell.angle_gamma   90.00
#
_symmetry.space_group_name_H-M   'P 1'
#
loop_
_entity.id
_entity.type
_entity.pdbx_description
1 polymer ?
#
loop_
_entity_poly.entity_id
_entity_poly.type
_entity_poly.pdbx_seq_one_letter_code
_entity_poly.pdbx_strand_id
1 'polypeptide(L)' 'MKKNSGLCENQIFFFTQKINNLKLHFKKNKKDIHSKIGLLKIINNRKKILSYLKKININRYLLIIKKLNLRK' A
#
# COMPACT_ATOMS: atom_id res chain seq x y z
N MET A 1 -16.19 -20.81 2.69
CA MET A 1 -14.74 -20.56 2.79
C MET A 1 -14.20 -19.96 1.48
N LYS A 2 -14.08 -18.63 1.37
CA LYS A 2 -13.46 -17.98 0.19
C LYS A 2 -12.02 -17.62 0.53
N LYS A 3 -11.11 -18.47 0.04
CA LYS A 3 -9.65 -18.49 0.23
C LYS A 3 -9.02 -17.09 0.19
N ASN A 4 -8.30 -16.75 1.26
CA ASN A 4 -7.13 -15.88 1.52
C ASN A 4 -6.61 -14.86 0.46
N SER A 5 -6.95 -14.95 -0.81
CA SER A 5 -6.46 -14.07 -1.87
C SER A 5 -7.04 -12.66 -1.82
N GLY A 6 -8.26 -12.48 -1.30
CA GLY A 6 -8.87 -11.15 -1.14
C GLY A 6 -8.21 -10.30 -0.05
N LEU A 7 -7.52 -10.93 0.92
CA LEU A 7 -6.86 -10.23 2.02
C LEU A 7 -5.69 -9.38 1.53
N CYS A 8 -4.86 -9.88 0.62
CA CYS A 8 -3.69 -9.14 0.12
C CYS A 8 -4.09 -7.88 -0.68
N GLU A 9 -5.10 -8.00 -1.54
CA GLU A 9 -5.62 -6.88 -2.33
C GLU A 9 -6.26 -5.82 -1.43
N ASN A 10 -7.10 -6.26 -0.48
CA ASN A 10 -7.74 -5.37 0.48
C ASN A 10 -6.70 -4.67 1.36
N GLN A 11 -5.65 -5.38 1.79
CA GLN A 11 -4.54 -4.78 2.54
C GLN A 11 -3.80 -3.72 1.72
N ILE A 12 -3.49 -3.99 0.45
CA ILE A 12 -2.84 -3.00 -0.42
C ILE A 12 -3.73 -1.78 -0.61
N PHE A 13 -5.03 -1.98 -0.83
CA PHE A 13 -6.00 -0.89 -0.96
C PHE A 13 -6.05 -0.03 0.31
N PHE A 14 -6.22 -0.66 1.47
CA PHE A 14 -6.24 -0.01 2.78
C PHE A 14 -4.95 0.79 3.04
N PHE A 15 -3.78 0.18 2.80
CA PHE A 15 -2.51 0.88 2.97
C PHE A 15 -2.37 2.05 2.00
N THR A 16 -2.85 1.91 0.77
CA THR A 16 -2.79 2.99 -0.23
C THR A 16 -3.66 4.17 0.20
N GLN A 17 -4.89 3.93 0.64
CA GLN A 17 -5.76 4.98 1.18
C GLN A 17 -5.12 5.66 2.41
N LYS A 18 -4.58 4.88 3.34
CA LYS A 18 -3.93 5.41 4.55
C LYS A 18 -2.70 6.26 4.22
N ILE A 19 -1.89 5.83 3.25
CA ILE A 19 -0.73 6.60 2.75
C ILE A 19 -1.19 7.94 2.15
N ASN A 20 -2.25 7.95 1.33
CA ASN A 20 -2.76 9.16 0.70
C ASN A 20 -3.30 10.15 1.74
N ASN A 21 -4.04 9.67 2.74
CA ASN A 21 -4.55 10.50 3.83
C ASN A 21 -3.40 11.09 4.67
N LEU A 22 -2.43 10.26 5.06
CA LEU A 22 -1.27 10.72 5.84
C LEU A 22 -0.38 11.69 5.05
N LYS A 23 -0.26 11.52 3.73
CA LYS A 23 0.46 12.45 2.86
C LYS A 23 -0.16 13.86 2.92
N LEU A 24 -1.49 13.96 2.94
CA LEU A 24 -2.19 15.24 3.12
C LEU A 24 -1.98 15.82 4.53
N HIS A 25 -2.05 14.98 5.56
CA HIS A 25 -1.78 15.38 6.94
C HIS A 25 -0.39 16.00 7.09
N PHE A 26 0.66 15.39 6.52
CA PHE A 26 2.03 15.91 6.62
C PHE A 26 2.29 17.20 5.83
N LYS A 27 1.43 17.55 4.85
CA LYS A 27 1.52 18.88 4.22
C LYS A 27 1.24 20.00 5.22
N LYS A 28 0.30 19.76 6.16
CA LYS A 28 -0.04 20.69 7.24
C LYS A 28 0.94 20.53 8.43
N ASN A 29 1.28 19.29 8.79
CA ASN A 29 2.08 18.96 9.97
C ASN A 29 3.51 18.53 9.59
N LYS A 30 4.34 19.48 9.14
CA LYS A 30 5.70 19.17 8.66
C LYS A 30 6.63 18.61 9.75
N LYS A 31 6.42 18.99 11.02
CA LYS A 31 7.24 18.59 12.18
C LYS A 31 6.87 17.23 12.79
N ASP A 32 5.80 16.58 12.32
CA ASP A 32 5.42 15.27 12.85
C ASP A 32 6.32 14.16 12.27
N ILE A 33 7.43 13.90 12.97
CA ILE A 33 8.45 12.91 12.58
C ILE A 33 8.02 11.50 12.98
N HIS A 34 7.40 11.32 14.16
CA HIS A 34 6.99 10.01 14.65
C HIS A 34 5.94 9.35 13.75
N SER A 35 4.95 10.11 13.29
CA SER A 35 3.96 9.59 12.36
C SER A 35 4.55 9.31 10.97
N LYS A 36 5.57 10.07 10.53
CA LYS A 36 6.30 9.78 9.27
C LYS A 36 7.03 8.45 9.33
N ILE A 37 7.63 8.10 10.47
CA ILE A 37 8.24 6.78 10.68
C ILE A 37 7.16 5.68 10.56
N GLY A 38 5.98 5.89 11.14
CA GLY A 38 4.84 4.99 10.97
C GLY A 38 4.39 4.85 9.51
N LEU A 39 4.35 5.96 8.76
CA LEU A 39 4.03 5.95 7.33
C LEU A 39 5.06 5.14 6.53
N LEU A 40 6.36 5.28 6.81
CA LEU A 40 7.41 4.51 6.14
C LEU A 40 7.24 3.00 6.36
N LYS A 41 6.88 2.58 7.59
CA LYS A 41 6.56 1.17 7.88
C LYS A 41 5.39 0.67 7.03
N ILE A 42 4.32 1.47 6.90
CA ILE A 42 3.16 1.13 6.05
C ILE A 42 3.57 1.02 4.57
N ILE A 43 4.39 1.93 4.06
CA ILE A 43 4.89 1.88 2.68
C ILE A 43 5.70 0.61 2.45
N ASN A 44 6.59 0.26 3.37
CA ASN A 44 7.42 -0.94 3.27
C ASN A 44 6.57 -2.23 3.31
N ASN A 45 5.56 -2.29 4.18
CA ASN A 45 4.64 -3.43 4.21
C ASN A 45 3.86 -3.56 2.90
N ARG A 46 3.34 -2.46 2.35
CA ARG A 46 2.68 -2.48 1.03
C ARG A 46 3.62 -2.96 -0.07
N LYS A 47 4.89 -2.52 -0.07
CA LYS A 47 5.92 -2.99 -1.01
C LYS A 47 6.17 -4.49 -0.89
N LYS A 48 6.27 -5.04 0.33
CA LYS A 48 6.44 -6.48 0.58
C LYS A 48 5.27 -7.29 0.00
N ILE A 49 4.03 -6.88 0.26
CA ILE A 49 2.84 -7.57 -0.26
C ILE A 49 2.78 -7.50 -1.79
N LEU A 50 3.09 -6.34 -2.40
CA LEU A 50 3.15 -6.21 -3.86
C LEU A 50 4.24 -7.11 -4.48
N SER A 51 5.40 -7.21 -3.84
CA SER A 51 6.48 -8.11 -4.28
C SER A 51 6.06 -9.57 -4.21
N TYR A 52 5.39 -9.97 -3.12
CA TYR A 52 4.82 -11.31 -2.96
C TYR A 52 3.76 -11.62 -4.04
N LEU A 53 2.82 -10.71 -4.29
CA LEU A 53 1.83 -10.86 -5.35
C LEU A 53 2.45 -10.94 -6.74
N LYS A 54 3.51 -10.16 -7.01
CA LYS A 54 4.23 -10.23 -8.29
C LYS A 54 4.82 -11.61 -8.53
N LYS A 55 5.34 -12.27 -7.49
CA LYS A 55 5.92 -13.63 -7.59
C LYS A 55 4.86 -14.71 -7.83
N ILE A 56 3.68 -14.56 -7.23
CA ILE A 56 2.62 -15.57 -7.30
C ILE A 56 1.74 -15.40 -8.53
N ASN A 57 1.34 -14.17 -8.84
CA ASN A 57 0.42 -13.88 -9.93
C ASN A 57 0.66 -12.47 -10.49
N ILE A 58 1.39 -12.43 -11.60
CA ILE A 58 1.75 -11.18 -12.26
C ILE A 58 0.52 -10.42 -12.80
N ASN A 59 -0.51 -11.13 -13.28
CA ASN A 59 -1.73 -10.52 -13.81
C ASN A 59 -2.46 -9.72 -12.73
N ARG A 60 -2.62 -10.30 -11.53
CA ARG A 60 -3.22 -9.60 -10.38
C ARG A 60 -2.38 -8.39 -9.97
N TYR A 61 -1.07 -8.53 -9.91
CA TYR A 61 -0.16 -7.42 -9.63
C TYR A 61 -0.33 -6.26 -10.61
N LEU A 62 -0.39 -6.54 -11.93
CA LEU A 62 -0.60 -5.53 -12.96
C LEU A 62 -1.96 -4.84 -12.84
N LEU A 63 -3.02 -5.61 -12.59
CA LEU A 63 -4.37 -5.07 -12.36
C LEU A 63 -4.40 -4.13 -11.14
N ILE A 64 -3.79 -4.51 -10.03
CA ILE A 64 -3.73 -3.71 -8.80
C ILE A 64 -2.95 -2.41 -9.02
N ILE A 65 -1.80 -2.49 -9.69
CA ILE A 65 -0.98 -1.31 -10.00
C ILE A 65 -1.74 -0.35 -10.91
N LYS A 66 -2.38 -0.85 -11.96
CA LYS A 66 -3.20 -0.05 -12.86
C LYS A 66 -4.37 0.60 -12.12
N LYS A 67 -5.06 -0.15 -11.26
CA LYS A 67 -6.20 0.34 -10.47
C LYS A 67 -5.82 1.40 -9.43
N LEU A 68 -4.68 1.23 -8.77
CA LEU A 68 -4.21 2.16 -7.73
C LEU A 68 -3.30 3.27 -8.27
N ASN A 69 -3.05 3.28 -9.58
CA ASN A 69 -2.16 4.22 -10.27
C ASN A 69 -0.80 4.39 -9.56
N LEU A 70 -0.24 3.27 -9.09
CA LEU A 70 1.05 3.24 -8.40
C LEU A 70 2.18 3.26 -9.43
N ARG A 71 3.06 4.26 -9.39
CA ARG A 71 4.23 4.32 -10.28
C ARG A 71 5.24 3.22 -9.92
N LYS A 72 5.85 2.63 -10.96
CA LYS A 72 6.98 1.68 -10.85
C LYS A 72 8.22 2.40 -10.33
#